data_AF-A0A2A5JNM1-F1
#
_entry.id   AF-A0A2A5JNM1-F1
#
_cell.length_a   1.000
_cell.length_b   1.000
_cell.length_c   1.000
_cell.angle_alpha   90.00
_cell.angle_beta   90.00
_cell.angle_gamma   90.00
#
_symmetry.space_group_name_H-M   'P 1'
#
loop_
_entity.id
_entity.type
_entity.pdbx_description
1 polymer ?
#
loop_
_entity_poly.entity_id
_entity_poly.type
_entity_poly.pdbx_seq_one_letter_code
_entity_poly.pdbx_strand_id
1 'polypeptide(L)' 'MKQAERDALAKLVHDARKPLNQISMNAELIKLMAEQPDSEQQIVDIANTIISATKECSALLQTLVEQGNDE' A
#
# COMPACT_ATOMS: atom_id res chain seq x y z
N MET A 1 18.32 16.17 11.82
CA MET A 1 17.00 16.57 11.29
C MET A 1 16.42 17.82 11.91
N LYS A 2 16.10 18.82 11.08
CA LYS A 2 15.25 19.97 11.38
C LYS A 2 13.78 19.53 11.56
N GLN A 3 12.95 20.33 12.23
CA GLN A 3 11.53 20.00 12.45
C GLN A 3 10.77 19.74 11.13
N ALA A 4 11.02 20.54 10.10
CA ALA A 4 10.40 20.37 8.79
C ALA A 4 10.72 19.01 8.13
N GLU A 5 11.94 18.49 8.32
CA GLU A 5 12.34 17.17 7.81
C GLU A 5 11.60 16.05 8.56
N ARG A 6 11.36 16.22 9.86
CA ARG A 6 10.59 15.27 10.67
C ARG A 6 9.13 15.22 10.24
N ASP A 7 8.55 16.38 9.96
CA ASP A 7 7.15 16.48 9.52
C ASP A 7 6.99 15.89 8.11
N ALA A 8 7.95 16.10 7.20
CA ALA A 8 7.98 15.50 5.88
C ALA A 8 8.08 13.96 5.95
N LEU A 9 8.99 13.44 6.78
CA LEU A 9 9.14 12.00 7.01
C LEU A 9 7.86 11.39 7.62
N ALA A 10 7.28 12.05 8.62
CA ALA A 10 6.04 11.59 9.25
C ALA A 10 4.88 11.49 8.24
N LYS A 11 4.78 12.46 7.32
CA LYS A 11 3.80 12.42 6.23
C LYS A 11 4.04 11.26 5.28
N LEU A 12 5.26 11.03 4.83
CA LEU A 12 5.57 9.91 3.94
C LEU A 12 5.31 8.55 4.57
N VAL A 13 5.64 8.38 5.86
CA VAL A 13 5.31 7.16 6.61
C VAL A 13 3.79 6.97 6.70
N HIS A 14 3.04 8.05 6.97
CA HIS A 14 1.58 7.99 6.98
C HIS A 14 1.03 7.59 5.60
N ASP A 15 1.53 8.19 4.53
CA ASP A 15 1.08 7.92 3.17
C ASP A 15 1.40 6.47 2.77
N ALA A 16 2.56 5.92 3.16
CA ALA A 16 2.92 4.52 2.93
C ALA A 16 2.04 3.51 3.69
N ARG A 17 1.46 3.89 4.84
CA ARG A 17 0.53 3.01 5.59
C ARG A 17 -0.77 2.76 4.84
N LYS A 18 -1.23 3.72 4.05
CA LYS A 18 -2.50 3.61 3.31
C LYS A 18 -2.52 2.43 2.33
N PRO A 19 -1.56 2.30 1.38
CA PRO A 19 -1.54 1.14 0.48
C PRO A 19 -1.26 -0.17 1.22
N LEU A 20 -0.47 -0.18 2.29
CA LEU A 20 -0.29 -1.38 3.13
C LEU A 20 -1.61 -1.88 3.71
N ASN A 21 -2.43 -0.98 4.26
CA ASN A 21 -3.75 -1.34 4.77
C ASN A 21 -4.68 -1.84 3.66
N GLN A 22 -4.63 -1.23 2.47
CA GLN A 22 -5.40 -1.69 1.31
C GLN A 22 -4.99 -3.10 0.88
N ILE A 23 -3.68 -3.40 0.85
CA ILE A 23 -3.17 -4.75 0.55
C ILE A 23 -3.73 -5.75 1.57
N SER A 24 -3.59 -5.50 2.87
CA SER A 24 -4.07 -6.41 3.91
C SER A 24 -5.58 -6.63 3.85
N MET A 25 -6.36 -5.56 3.74
CA MET A 25 -7.82 -5.65 3.68
C MET A 25 -8.30 -6.41 2.45
N ASN A 26 -7.73 -6.11 1.28
CA ASN A 26 -8.11 -6.77 0.03
C ASN A 26 -7.69 -8.24 0.00
N ALA A 27 -6.58 -8.60 0.65
CA ALA A 27 -6.18 -10.00 0.80
C ALA A 27 -7.19 -10.80 1.63
N GLU A 28 -7.71 -10.22 2.72
CA GLU A 28 -8.81 -10.85 3.49
C GLU A 28 -10.10 -10.91 2.68
N LEU A 29 -10.41 -9.87 1.91
CA LEU A 29 -11.59 -9.85 1.04
C LEU A 29 -11.55 -10.95 -0.03
N ILE A 30 -10.38 -11.22 -0.62
CA ILE A 30 -10.21 -12.35 -1.56
C ILE A 30 -10.57 -13.69 -0.91
N LYS A 31 -10.17 -13.92 0.35
CA LYS A 31 -10.53 -15.16 1.06
C LYS A 31 -12.05 -15.30 1.19
N LEU A 32 -12.73 -14.22 1.55
CA LEU A 32 -14.20 -14.20 1.66
C LEU A 32 -14.87 -14.43 0.30
N MET A 33 -14.36 -13.82 -0.77
CA MET A 33 -14.92 -14.00 -2.11
C MET A 33 -14.70 -15.43 -2.64
N ALA A 34 -13.58 -16.06 -2.32
CA ALA A 34 -13.30 -17.44 -2.73
C ALA A 34 -14.29 -18.47 -2.17
N GLU A 35 -15.03 -18.14 -1.11
CA GLU A 35 -16.11 -18.97 -0.56
C GLU A 35 -17.47 -18.73 -1.25
N GLN A 36 -17.59 -17.67 -2.07
CA GLN A 36 -18.83 -17.35 -2.79
C GLN A 36 -18.84 -17.98 -4.19
N PRO A 37 -19.98 -18.55 -4.63
CA PRO A 37 -20.12 -19.00 -6.01
C PRO A 37 -20.08 -17.82 -6.99
N ASP A 38 -19.57 -18.05 -8.20
CA ASP A 38 -19.56 -17.09 -9.32
C ASP A 38 -18.84 -15.76 -9.02
N SER A 39 -17.83 -15.78 -8.14
CA SER A 39 -17.08 -14.59 -7.68
C SER A 39 -15.72 -14.39 -8.38
N GLU A 40 -15.39 -15.19 -9.40
CA GLU A 40 -14.06 -15.23 -10.00
C GLU A 40 -13.62 -13.85 -10.51
N GLN A 41 -14.53 -13.12 -11.17
CA GLN A 41 -14.24 -11.79 -11.68
C GLN A 41 -13.99 -10.79 -10.54
N GLN A 42 -14.74 -10.88 -9.44
CA GLN A 42 -14.53 -10.01 -8.28
C GLN A 42 -13.17 -10.26 -7.65
N ILE A 43 -12.74 -11.52 -7.56
CA ILE A 43 -11.41 -11.88 -7.07
C ILE A 43 -10.32 -11.27 -7.96
N VAL A 44 -10.48 -11.33 -9.29
CA VAL A 44 -9.55 -10.70 -10.24
C VAL A 44 -9.49 -9.17 -10.02
N ASP A 45 -10.63 -8.52 -9.83
CA ASP A 45 -10.70 -7.07 -9.63
C ASP A 45 -10.05 -6.64 -8.31
N ILE A 46 -10.28 -7.41 -7.23
CA ILE A 46 -9.63 -7.17 -5.94
C ILE A 46 -8.11 -7.42 -6.05
N ALA A 47 -7.68 -8.47 -6.74
CA ALA A 47 -6.27 -8.76 -6.97
C ALA A 47 -5.58 -7.64 -7.76
N ASN A 48 -6.24 -7.06 -8.77
CA ASN A 48 -5.75 -5.88 -9.48
C ASN A 48 -5.60 -4.67 -8.55
N THR A 49 -6.52 -4.50 -7.60
CA THR A 49 -6.42 -3.45 -6.58
C THR A 49 -5.21 -3.66 -5.67
N ILE A 50 -4.93 -4.90 -5.25
CA ILE A 50 -3.71 -5.26 -4.49
C ILE A 50 -2.45 -4.93 -5.29
N ILE A 51 -2.42 -5.27 -6.58
CA ILE A 51 -1.28 -4.95 -7.45
C ILE A 51 -1.05 -3.44 -7.52
N SER A 52 -2.11 -2.66 -7.68
CA SER A 52 -2.02 -1.19 -7.71
C SER A 52 -1.48 -0.63 -6.39
N ALA A 53 -2.03 -1.07 -5.25
CA ALA A 53 -1.58 -0.65 -3.93
C ALA A 53 -0.12 -1.05 -3.66
N THR A 54 0.31 -2.23 -4.13
CA THR A 54 1.70 -2.68 -4.01
C THR A 54 2.66 -1.78 -4.79
N LYS A 55 2.28 -1.35 -6.01
CA LYS A 55 3.08 -0.41 -6.81
C LYS A 55 3.20 0.96 -6.12
N GLU A 56 2.09 1.48 -5.59
CA GLU A 56 2.07 2.74 -4.85
C GLU A 56 2.94 2.64 -3.58
N CYS A 57 2.79 1.56 -2.80
CA CYS A 57 3.60 1.30 -1.63
C CYS A 57 5.09 1.26 -1.97
N SER A 58 5.47 0.55 -3.04
CA SER A 58 6.86 0.47 -3.50
C SER A 58 7.43 1.85 -3.83
N ALA A 59 6.67 2.68 -4.55
CA ALA A 59 7.10 4.05 -4.88
C ALA A 59 7.31 4.92 -3.63
N LEU A 60 6.39 4.85 -2.65
CA LEU A 60 6.50 5.60 -1.39
C LEU A 60 7.69 5.13 -0.55
N LEU A 61 7.95 3.82 -0.49
CA LEU A 61 9.11 3.26 0.20
C LEU A 61 10.42 3.65 -0.48
N GLN A 62 10.45 3.70 -1.83
CA GLN A 62 11.61 4.17 -2.58
C GLN A 62 11.91 5.64 -2.27
N THR A 63 10.90 6.50 -2.22
CA THR A 63 11.05 7.91 -1.80
C THR A 63 11.58 8.03 -0.37
N LEU A 64 11.14 7.17 0.56
CA LEU A 64 11.66 7.14 1.93
C LEU A 64 13.16 6.79 1.98
N VAL A 65 13.59 5.82 1.17
CA VAL A 65 15.00 5.43 1.08
C VAL A 65 15.85 6.54 0.46
N GLU A 66 15.38 7.16 -0.62
CA GLU A 66 16.07 8.26 -1.29
C GLU A 66 16.27 9.44 -0.34
N GLN A 67 15.22 9.86 0.38
CA GLN A 67 15.33 10.94 1.37
C GLN A 67 16.20 10.59 2.58
N GLY A 68 16.30 9.30 2.93
CA GLY A 68 17.15 8.84 4.04
C GLY A 68 18.62 8.68 3.65
N ASN A 69 18.94 8.55 2.36
CA ASN A 69 20.31 8.40 1.85
C ASN A 69 20.95 9.73 1.43
N ASP A 70 20.18 10.82 1.39
CA ASP A 70 20.65 12.18 1.09
C ASP A 70 21.24 12.90 2.35
N GLU A 71 21.37 12.21 3.50
CA GLU A 71 22.14 12.62 4.69
C GLU A 71 23.59 12.09 4.64
#